data_AF-A0A8T4VXA4-F1
#
_entry.id   AF-A0A8T4VXA4-F1
#
_cell.length_a   1.000
_cell.length_b   1.000
_cell.length_c   1.000
_cell.angle_alpha   90.00
_cell.angle_beta   90.00
_cell.angle_gamma   90.00
#
_symmetry.space_group_name_H-M   'P 1'
#
loop_
_entity.id
_entity.type
_entity.pdbx_description
1 polymer ?
#
loop_
_entity_poly.entity_id
_entity_poly.type
_entity_poly.pdbx_seq_one_letter_code
_entity_poly.pdbx_strand_id
1 'polypeptide(L)'
;MKNKKYLGWIIAGSILVSAIIFTYFFIVFTYEYSSTISVEKLESKPEKFVNMTTDELDNLSYLKKAYLTNKTLEVPYNEKDQIMEIRNFFMEAKTFNVKINDSYYEVSFTSS
;
A
#
# COMPACT_ATOMS: atom_id res chain seq x y z
N MET A 1 -33.38 41.12 -25.11
CA MET A 1 -33.74 39.74 -24.68
C MET A 1 -32.79 38.62 -25.16
N LYS A 2 -31.80 38.88 -26.04
CA LYS A 2 -30.87 37.86 -26.56
C LYS A 2 -29.76 37.41 -25.57
N ASN A 3 -29.28 38.30 -24.68
CA ASN A 3 -28.13 38.01 -23.81
C ASN A 3 -28.37 36.93 -22.73
N LYS A 4 -29.62 36.74 -22.28
CA LYS A 4 -29.93 35.72 -21.26
C LYS A 4 -29.75 34.28 -21.76
N LYS A 5 -29.94 34.04 -23.07
CA LYS A 5 -29.74 32.72 -23.67
C LYS A 5 -28.25 32.37 -23.73
N TYR A 6 -27.40 33.30 -24.18
CA TYR A 6 -25.95 33.12 -24.22
C TYR A 6 -25.35 32.89 -22.82
N LEU A 7 -25.84 33.62 -21.81
CA LEU A 7 -25.43 33.40 -20.42
C LEU A 7 -25.75 31.97 -19.95
N GLY A 8 -26.92 31.43 -20.32
CA GLY A 8 -27.30 30.05 -20.01
C GLY A 8 -26.38 29.01 -20.66
N TRP A 9 -25.98 29.22 -21.92
CA TRP A 9 -25.02 28.33 -22.60
C TRP A 9 -23.61 28.39 -22.00
N ILE A 10 -23.16 29.57 -21.57
CA ILE A 10 -21.87 29.73 -20.90
C ILE A 10 -21.86 29.01 -19.54
N ILE A 11 -22.92 29.17 -18.76
CA ILE A 11 -23.07 28.50 -17.45
C ILE A 11 -23.12 26.98 -17.65
N ALA A 12 -23.92 26.48 -18.59
CA ALA A 12 -24.02 25.05 -18.88
C ALA A 12 -22.67 24.47 -19.34
N GLY A 13 -21.95 25.18 -20.22
CA GLY A 13 -20.61 24.77 -20.66
C GLY A 13 -19.61 24.75 -19.51
N SER A 14 -19.63 25.74 -18.63
CA SER A 14 -18.74 25.80 -17.46
C SER A 14 -18.99 24.63 -16.50
N ILE A 15 -20.25 24.28 -16.23
CA ILE A 15 -20.59 23.14 -15.36
C ILE A 15 -20.07 21.83 -15.96
N LEU A 16 -20.21 21.66 -17.28
CA LEU A 16 -19.80 20.45 -17.97
C LEU A 16 -18.27 20.28 -17.96
N VAL A 17 -17.53 21.37 -18.17
CA VAL A 17 -16.06 21.38 -18.04
C VAL A 17 -15.64 21.10 -16.60
N SER A 18 -16.27 21.72 -15.60
CA SER A 18 -15.98 21.45 -14.19
C SER A 18 -16.25 20.00 -13.80
N ALA A 19 -17.33 19.39 -14.29
CA ALA A 19 -17.65 17.99 -14.04
C ALA A 19 -16.60 17.04 -14.64
N ILE A 20 -16.12 17.32 -15.85
CA ILE A 20 -15.06 16.54 -16.49
C ILE A 20 -13.75 16.63 -15.69
N ILE A 21 -13.37 17.85 -15.29
CA ILE A 21 -12.17 18.08 -14.46
C ILE A 21 -12.30 17.33 -13.13
N PHE A 22 -13.44 17.44 -12.46
CA PHE A 22 -13.67 16.76 -11.19
C PHE A 22 -13.61 15.24 -11.34
N THR A 23 -14.19 14.68 -12.41
CA THR A 23 -14.12 13.24 -12.69
C THR A 23 -12.69 12.79 -12.99
N TYR A 24 -11.93 13.57 -13.75
CA TYR A 24 -10.53 13.29 -14.02
C TYR A 24 -9.68 13.30 -12.74
N PHE A 25 -9.84 14.32 -11.90
CA PHE A 25 -9.16 14.38 -10.61
C PHE A 25 -9.60 13.25 -9.70
N PHE A 26 -10.90 12.92 -9.65
CA PHE A 26 -11.40 11.79 -8.89
C PHE A 26 -10.73 10.50 -9.34
N ILE A 27 -10.68 10.22 -10.65
CA ILE A 27 -10.00 9.04 -11.20
C ILE A 27 -8.51 9.01 -10.85
N VAL A 28 -7.79 10.13 -10.98
CA VAL A 28 -6.35 10.21 -10.67
C VAL A 28 -6.09 10.07 -9.17
N PHE A 29 -6.91 10.65 -8.30
CA PHE A 29 -6.81 10.46 -6.85
C PHE A 29 -7.23 9.04 -6.41
N THR A 30 -8.10 8.38 -7.17
CA THR A 30 -8.47 6.96 -6.98
C THR A 30 -7.62 6.01 -7.81
N TYR A 31 -6.61 6.46 -8.57
CA TYR A 31 -5.57 5.58 -9.07
C TYR A 31 -4.74 5.21 -7.84
N GLU A 32 -5.27 4.22 -7.15
CA GLU A 32 -4.91 3.77 -5.83
C GLU A 32 -3.55 3.11 -5.90
N TYR A 33 -2.55 3.80 -5.32
CA TYR A 33 -1.21 3.27 -5.15
C TYR A 33 -1.29 1.95 -4.37
N SER A 34 -1.03 0.82 -5.05
CA SER A 34 -0.93 -0.46 -4.37
C SER A 34 0.42 -0.52 -3.65
N SER A 35 0.43 -1.13 -2.47
CA SER A 35 1.67 -1.39 -1.76
C SER A 35 1.98 -2.86 -1.87
N THR A 36 3.22 -3.20 -2.17
CA THR A 36 3.69 -4.57 -2.17
C THR A 36 4.45 -4.88 -0.90
N ILE A 37 4.38 -6.14 -0.49
CA ILE A 37 5.20 -6.72 0.57
C ILE A 37 5.86 -7.99 0.04
N SER A 38 7.15 -8.17 0.32
CA SER A 38 7.89 -9.39 0.03
C SER A 38 8.69 -9.83 1.24
N VAL A 39 8.94 -11.14 1.31
CA VAL A 39 9.78 -11.77 2.32
C VAL A 39 10.82 -12.60 1.59
N GLU A 40 12.09 -12.27 1.79
CA GLU A 40 13.21 -12.96 1.16
C GLU A 40 14.06 -13.67 2.22
N LYS A 41 14.40 -14.94 1.99
CA LYS A 41 15.25 -15.70 2.91
C LYS A 41 16.70 -15.23 2.80
N LEU A 42 17.30 -14.88 3.92
CA LEU A 42 18.72 -14.51 3.99
C LEU A 42 19.61 -15.75 4.10
N GLU A 43 20.72 -15.74 3.36
CA GLU A 43 21.73 -16.81 3.41
C GLU A 43 22.55 -16.79 4.72
N SER A 44 22.63 -15.63 5.36
CA SER A 44 23.43 -15.42 6.57
C SER A 44 22.64 -14.66 7.63
N LYS A 45 23.12 -14.74 8.87
CA LYS A 45 22.52 -14.04 10.00
C LYS A 45 22.75 -12.52 9.87
N PRO A 46 21.70 -11.69 9.83
CA PRO A 46 21.85 -10.24 9.81
C PRO A 46 22.29 -9.69 11.17
N GLU A 47 22.88 -8.49 11.16
CA GLU A 47 23.36 -7.82 12.38
C GLU A 47 22.23 -7.52 13.37
N LYS A 48 21.09 -7.07 12.86
CA LYS A 48 19.87 -6.78 13.64
C LYS A 48 18.69 -7.52 13.04
N PHE A 49 17.94 -8.19 13.88
CA PHE A 49 16.70 -8.86 13.53
C PHE A 49 15.77 -8.89 14.73
N VAL A 50 14.47 -9.06 14.47
CA VAL A 50 13.49 -9.40 15.50
C VAL A 50 13.20 -10.88 15.47
N ASN A 51 13.05 -11.50 16.65
CA ASN A 51 12.51 -12.85 16.74
C ASN A 51 11.00 -12.76 16.63
N MET A 52 10.42 -13.49 15.68
CA MET A 52 8.97 -13.57 15.51
C MET A 52 8.54 -15.01 15.68
N THR A 53 7.59 -15.20 16.59
CA THR A 53 6.91 -16.47 16.80
C THR A 53 5.86 -16.70 15.71
N THR A 54 5.43 -17.95 15.54
CA THR A 54 4.34 -18.27 14.61
C THR A 54 3.04 -17.57 14.99
N ASP A 55 2.78 -17.41 16.29
CA ASP A 55 1.56 -16.73 16.78
C ASP A 55 1.59 -15.22 16.46
N GLU A 56 2.75 -14.56 16.57
CA GLU A 56 2.89 -13.16 16.15
C GLU A 56 2.76 -13.00 14.63
N LEU A 57 3.30 -13.94 13.86
CA LEU A 57 3.15 -13.97 12.41
C LEU A 57 1.69 -14.15 11.99
N ASP A 58 0.91 -14.92 12.74
CA ASP A 58 -0.51 -15.17 12.49
C ASP A 58 -1.37 -13.91 12.64
N ASN A 59 -0.94 -12.94 13.45
CA ASN A 59 -1.58 -11.63 13.54
C ASN A 59 -1.26 -10.73 12.34
N LEU A 60 -0.15 -10.98 11.63
CA LEU A 60 0.31 -10.19 10.49
C LEU A 60 -0.01 -10.89 9.17
N SER A 61 -1.29 -10.90 8.80
CA SER A 61 -1.85 -11.67 7.68
C SER A 61 -1.06 -11.56 6.36
N TYR A 62 -0.69 -10.35 5.94
CA TYR A 62 0.07 -10.14 4.70
C TYR A 62 1.53 -10.60 4.80
N LEU A 63 2.16 -10.42 5.95
CA LEU A 63 3.51 -10.93 6.20
C LEU A 63 3.52 -12.46 6.18
N LYS A 64 2.54 -13.10 6.83
CA LYS A 64 2.37 -14.56 6.80
C LYS A 64 2.18 -15.08 5.38
N LYS A 65 1.29 -14.47 4.60
CA LYS A 65 1.06 -14.87 3.20
C LYS A 65 2.33 -14.72 2.36
N ALA A 66 3.07 -13.61 2.51
CA ALA A 66 4.31 -13.37 1.77
C ALA A 66 5.38 -14.41 2.15
N TYR A 67 5.52 -14.70 3.45
CA TYR A 67 6.40 -15.76 3.96
C TYR A 67 6.05 -17.15 3.41
N LEU A 68 4.78 -17.55 3.44
CA LEU A 68 4.35 -18.89 2.99
C LEU A 68 4.46 -19.08 1.48
N THR A 69 4.25 -18.01 0.71
CA THR A 69 4.29 -18.08 -0.76
C THR A 69 5.67 -17.78 -1.34
N ASN A 70 6.56 -17.17 -0.56
CA ASN A 70 7.85 -16.66 -1.00
C ASN A 70 7.72 -15.77 -2.25
N LYS A 71 6.65 -14.97 -2.29
CA LYS A 71 6.30 -14.07 -3.41
C LYS A 71 6.09 -12.67 -2.90
N THR A 72 6.32 -11.71 -3.79
CA THR A 72 5.82 -10.35 -3.63
C THR A 72 4.30 -10.37 -3.74
N LEU A 73 3.63 -9.85 -2.71
CA LEU A 73 2.19 -9.72 -2.66
C LEU A 73 1.80 -8.27 -2.86
N GLU A 74 0.88 -8.01 -3.79
CA GLU A 74 0.18 -6.73 -3.88
C GLU A 74 -0.87 -6.65 -2.78
N VAL A 75 -0.88 -5.53 -2.06
CA VAL A 75 -1.88 -5.20 -1.08
C VAL A 75 -2.79 -4.12 -1.67
N PRO A 76 -4.10 -4.43 -1.79
CA PRO A 76 -5.12 -3.45 -2.15
C PRO A 76 -5.09 -2.22 -1.24
N TYR A 77 -5.36 -1.04 -1.80
CA TYR A 77 -5.32 0.22 -1.05
C TYR A 77 -6.31 0.27 0.12
N ASN A 78 -7.49 -0.35 -0.01
CA ASN A 78 -8.45 -0.47 1.08
C ASN A 78 -7.94 -1.31 2.27
N GLU A 79 -6.82 -2.01 2.12
CA GLU A 79 -6.14 -2.78 3.16
C GLU A 79 -4.75 -2.22 3.52
N LYS A 80 -4.43 -0.99 3.07
CA LYS A 80 -3.13 -0.33 3.32
C LYS A 80 -2.75 -0.24 4.80
N ASP A 81 -3.74 -0.16 5.69
CA ASP A 81 -3.52 -0.03 7.13
C ASP A 81 -2.80 -1.27 7.69
N GLN A 82 -3.05 -2.46 7.12
CA GLN A 82 -2.34 -3.68 7.48
C GLN A 82 -0.85 -3.61 7.10
N ILE A 83 -0.52 -3.04 5.94
CA ILE A 83 0.89 -2.81 5.56
C ILE A 83 1.54 -1.78 6.46
N MET A 84 0.80 -0.73 6.82
CA MET A 84 1.30 0.31 7.71
C MET A 84 1.59 -0.24 9.11
N GLU A 85 0.74 -1.13 9.64
CA GLU A 85 0.97 -1.82 10.91
C GLU A 85 2.26 -2.66 10.88
N ILE A 86 2.44 -3.49 9.85
CA ILE A 86 3.66 -4.31 9.69
C ILE A 86 4.89 -3.40 9.56
N ARG A 87 4.82 -2.34 8.76
CA ARG A 87 5.93 -1.39 8.59
C ARG A 87 6.28 -0.70 9.91
N ASN A 88 5.27 -0.25 10.68
CA ASN A 88 5.49 0.41 11.96
C ASN A 88 6.18 -0.51 12.96
N PHE A 89 5.76 -1.78 13.04
CA PHE A 89 6.42 -2.79 13.87
C PHE A 89 7.92 -2.90 13.57
N PHE A 90 8.30 -3.02 12.30
CA PHE A 90 9.73 -3.11 11.91
C PHE A 90 10.49 -1.78 12.09
N MET A 91 9.82 -0.65 11.89
CA MET A 91 10.40 0.68 12.14
C MET A 91 10.70 0.90 13.63
N GLU A 92 9.78 0.50 14.52
CA GLU A 92 9.99 0.53 15.98
C GLU A 92 11.14 -0.37 16.40
N ALA A 93 11.24 -1.56 15.79
CA ALA A 93 12.34 -2.49 15.98
C ALA A 93 13.68 -2.03 15.35
N LYS A 94 13.65 -0.99 14.51
CA LYS A 94 14.81 -0.44 13.78
C LYS A 94 15.53 -1.48 12.91
N THR A 95 14.78 -2.46 12.39
CA THR A 95 15.27 -3.48 11.46
C THR A 95 14.10 -4.05 10.68
N PHE A 96 14.34 -4.40 9.42
CA PHE A 96 13.37 -5.12 8.57
C PHE A 96 13.68 -6.62 8.48
N ASN A 97 14.67 -7.08 9.23
CA ASN A 97 15.00 -8.49 9.27
C ASN A 97 14.24 -9.19 10.38
N VAL A 98 13.70 -10.37 10.07
CA VAL A 98 12.94 -11.20 11.00
C VAL A 98 13.55 -12.60 11.04
N LYS A 99 13.63 -13.17 12.24
CA LYS A 99 13.88 -14.58 12.44
C LYS A 99 12.55 -15.29 12.65
N ILE A 100 12.24 -16.23 11.77
CA ILE A 100 11.05 -17.09 11.86
C ILE A 100 11.57 -18.53 11.91
N ASN A 101 11.24 -19.27 12.97
CA ASN A 101 11.84 -20.58 13.28
C ASN A 101 13.38 -20.49 13.34
N ASP A 102 14.08 -21.30 12.54
CA ASP A 102 15.55 -21.36 12.48
C ASP A 102 16.15 -20.60 11.28
N SER A 103 15.37 -19.78 10.60
CA SER A 103 15.81 -19.03 9.40
C SER A 103 15.60 -17.53 9.56
N TYR A 104 16.43 -16.76 8.85
CA TYR A 104 16.38 -15.30 8.80
C TYR A 104 15.81 -14.85 7.47
N TYR A 105 15.03 -13.78 7.50
CA TYR A 105 14.36 -13.21 6.34
C TYR A 105 14.46 -11.69 6.38
N GLU A 106 14.50 -11.06 5.22
CA GLU A 106 14.33 -9.62 5.03
C GLU A 106 12.90 -9.34 4.53
N VAL A 107 12.25 -8.37 5.14
CA VAL A 107 10.92 -7.90 4.74
C VAL A 107 11.07 -6.60 3.96
N SER A 108 10.58 -6.59 2.73
CA SER A 108 10.64 -5.42 1.86
C SER A 108 9.25 -4.91 1.53
N PHE A 109 9.16 -3.59 1.35
CA PHE A 109 7.93 -2.89 0.95
C PHE A 109 8.21 -2.02 -0.26
N THR A 110 7.36 -2.06 -1.28
CA THR A 110 7.39 -1.10 -2.39
C THR A 110 6.02 -0.46 -2.51
N SER A 111 5.96 0.85 -2.73
CA SER A 111 4.70 1.53 -3.04
C SER A 111 4.78 1.96 -4.50
N SER A 112 3.79 1.58 -5.31
CA SER A 112 3.71 1.89 -6.74
C SER A 112 2.62 2.90 -7.02
#